data_AF-A0AAP9V3P1-F1
#
_entry.id   AF-A0AAP9V3P1-F1
#
_cell.length_a   1.000
_cell.length_b   1.000
_cell.length_c   1.000
_cell.angle_alpha   90.00
_cell.angle_beta   90.00
_cell.angle_gamma   90.00
#
_symmetry.space_group_name_H-M   'P 1'
#
loop_
_entity.id
_entity.type
_entity.pdbx_description
1 polymer ?
#
loop_
_entity_poly.entity_id
_entity_poly.type
_entity_poly.pdbx_seq_one_letter_code
_entity_poly.pdbx_strand_id
1 'polypeptide(L)'
;MRVGTWQTASHPDGWTVTADDLAAVVAAHAAGVLPRARLKIGHSDPRFDGGPALGRVDNLRLADAGATLVGDFVDVPAAIAALLPHSYPSRSVEALVDYTAPDGTVWPLVLTAVALLGATAPGIETLADITDLYGVAAASARRLVLAAPPRGEATSQRARAVAVARARRTRSTRTLAV
;
A
#
# COMPACT_ATOMS: atom_id res chain seq x y z
N MET A 1 9.40 11.10 -2.92
CA MET A 1 10.25 10.71 -1.76
C MET A 1 10.88 11.98 -1.21
N ARG A 2 11.08 12.09 0.10
CA ARG A 2 11.60 13.32 0.73
C ARG A 2 12.76 12.97 1.67
N VAL A 3 13.66 13.90 1.90
CA VAL A 3 14.68 13.78 2.93
C VAL A 3 14.05 13.68 4.31
N GLY A 4 14.70 12.97 5.23
CA GLY A 4 14.22 12.74 6.59
C GLY A 4 14.48 11.31 7.06
N THR A 5 14.06 11.00 8.27
CA THR A 5 14.11 9.65 8.82
C THR A 5 12.73 9.03 8.78
N TRP A 6 12.61 7.88 8.12
CA TRP A 6 11.34 7.23 7.82
C TRP A 6 11.30 5.84 8.46
N GLN A 7 10.35 5.60 9.35
CA GLN A 7 10.06 4.25 9.80
C GLN A 7 9.26 3.53 8.72
N THR A 8 9.75 2.39 8.26
CA THR A 8 9.08 1.58 7.24
C THR A 8 9.00 0.13 7.70
N ALA A 9 8.16 -0.69 7.06
CA ALA A 9 8.09 -2.11 7.40
C ALA A 9 9.45 -2.83 7.27
N SER A 10 10.30 -2.37 6.34
CA SER A 10 11.66 -2.90 6.14
C SER A 10 12.71 -2.26 7.05
N HIS A 11 12.42 -1.09 7.62
CA HIS A 11 13.31 -0.33 8.51
C HIS A 11 12.51 0.21 9.70
N PRO A 12 12.13 -0.66 10.66
CA PRO A 12 11.29 -0.28 11.80
C PRO A 12 11.98 0.72 12.73
N ASP A 13 13.32 0.68 12.80
CA ASP A 13 14.12 1.60 13.63
C ASP A 13 14.43 2.94 12.92
N GLY A 14 13.92 3.13 11.70
CA GLY A 14 14.10 4.33 10.89
C GLY A 14 15.17 4.18 9.80
N TRP A 15 14.84 4.66 8.60
CA TRP A 15 15.75 4.80 7.48
C TRP A 15 15.95 6.28 7.16
N THR A 16 17.19 6.76 7.29
CA THR A 16 17.53 8.14 6.96
C THR A 16 17.80 8.28 5.47
N VAL A 17 17.07 9.21 4.87
CA VAL A 17 17.21 9.64 3.48
C VAL A 17 17.80 11.04 3.48
N THR A 18 18.93 11.19 2.79
CA THR A 18 19.65 12.45 2.62
C THR A 18 19.39 13.08 1.25
N ALA A 19 19.78 14.34 1.07
CA ALA A 19 19.71 15.00 -0.24
C ALA A 19 20.64 14.32 -1.27
N ASP A 20 21.79 13.81 -0.83
CA ASP A 20 22.73 13.08 -1.67
C ASP A 20 22.13 11.76 -2.16
N ASP A 21 21.35 11.07 -1.33
CA ASP A 21 20.60 9.88 -1.76
C ASP A 21 19.59 10.22 -2.87
N LEU A 22 18.87 11.34 -2.74
CA LEU A 22 17.94 11.79 -3.78
C LEU A 22 18.67 12.14 -5.07
N ALA A 23 19.83 12.80 -4.98
CA ALA A 23 20.67 13.12 -6.12
C ALA A 23 21.22 11.85 -6.80
N ALA A 24 21.63 10.85 -6.01
CA ALA A 24 22.09 9.55 -6.50
C ALA A 24 20.99 8.83 -7.29
N VAL A 25 19.73 8.88 -6.83
CA VAL A 25 18.59 8.30 -7.55
C VAL A 25 18.40 8.97 -8.92
N VAL A 26 18.48 10.30 -8.99
CA VAL A 26 18.38 11.04 -10.26
C VAL A 26 19.53 10.66 -11.20
N ALA A 27 20.76 10.58 -10.68
CA ALA A 27 21.94 10.20 -11.45
C ALA A 27 21.85 8.76 -11.98
N ALA A 28 21.44 7.81 -11.14
CA ALA A 28 21.25 6.41 -11.54
C ALA A 28 20.18 6.25 -12.62
N HIS A 29 19.08 7.00 -12.52
CA HIS A 29 18.03 7.04 -13.54
C HIS A 29 18.55 7.62 -14.86
N ALA A 30 19.30 8.73 -14.82
CA ALA A 30 19.86 9.35 -16.01
C ALA A 30 20.88 8.42 -16.71
N ALA A 31 21.69 7.71 -15.93
CA ALA A 31 22.68 6.76 -16.43
C ALA A 31 22.07 5.44 -16.94
N GLY A 32 20.78 5.19 -16.68
CA GLY A 32 20.10 3.97 -17.15
C GLY A 32 20.62 2.70 -16.47
N VAL A 33 21.05 2.81 -15.20
CA VAL A 33 21.65 1.71 -14.43
C VAL A 33 20.73 0.49 -14.32
N LEU A 34 19.43 0.75 -14.17
CA LEU A 34 18.36 -0.24 -14.19
C LEU A 34 17.24 0.23 -15.12
N PRO A 35 16.34 -0.68 -15.55
CA PRO A 35 15.10 -0.29 -16.22
C PRO A 35 14.33 0.75 -15.40
N ARG A 36 13.61 1.64 -16.10
CA ARG A 36 12.75 2.65 -15.48
C ARG A 36 11.85 2.04 -14.41
N ALA A 37 11.82 2.68 -13.24
CA ALA A 37 11.10 2.19 -12.08
C ALA A 37 9.63 1.91 -12.40
N ARG A 38 9.12 0.73 -12.02
CA ARG A 38 7.77 0.28 -12.39
C ARG A 38 6.71 0.89 -11.49
N LEU A 39 5.56 1.25 -12.05
CA LEU A 39 4.37 1.58 -11.28
C LEU A 39 3.59 0.28 -11.01
N LYS A 40 3.28 -0.03 -9.75
CA LYS A 40 2.58 -1.28 -9.36
C LYS A 40 1.47 -1.04 -8.35
N ILE A 41 0.53 -1.99 -8.21
CA ILE A 41 -0.50 -1.96 -7.17
C ILE A 41 0.06 -2.59 -5.91
N GLY A 42 0.09 -1.83 -4.80
CA GLY A 42 0.53 -2.35 -3.51
C GLY A 42 1.99 -2.80 -3.48
N HIS A 43 2.41 -3.31 -2.32
CA HIS A 43 3.64 -4.08 -2.20
C HIS A 43 3.41 -5.53 -2.64
N SER A 44 4.50 -6.24 -2.94
CA SER A 44 4.41 -7.65 -3.33
C SER A 44 3.82 -8.48 -2.19
N ASP A 45 2.80 -9.29 -2.49
CA ASP A 45 2.22 -10.27 -1.57
C ASP A 45 2.73 -11.66 -2.01
N PRO A 46 3.27 -12.51 -1.11
CA PRO A 46 3.72 -13.86 -1.46
C PRO A 46 2.67 -14.73 -2.15
N ARG A 47 1.37 -14.42 -1.99
CA ARG A 47 0.25 -15.11 -2.64
C ARG A 47 -0.05 -14.55 -4.03
N PHE A 48 0.35 -13.32 -4.32
CA PHE A 48 0.06 -12.59 -5.53
C PHE A 48 1.28 -11.76 -5.96
N ASP A 49 2.16 -12.37 -6.78
CA ASP A 49 3.34 -11.72 -7.37
C ASP A 49 3.32 -11.82 -8.91
N GLY A 50 4.16 -11.04 -9.59
CA GLY A 50 4.28 -11.03 -11.05
C GLY A 50 3.19 -10.25 -11.79
N GLY A 51 2.47 -9.37 -11.09
CA GLY A 51 1.46 -8.51 -11.69
C GLY A 51 2.03 -7.58 -12.77
N PRO A 52 1.20 -7.09 -13.72
CA PRO A 52 1.66 -6.20 -14.77
C PRO A 52 2.13 -4.86 -14.19
N ALA A 53 3.17 -4.29 -14.80
CA ALA A 53 3.50 -2.89 -14.57
C ALA A 53 2.38 -2.00 -15.13
N LEU A 54 1.87 -1.07 -14.32
CA LEU A 54 0.82 -0.13 -14.70
C LEU A 54 1.35 1.15 -15.36
N GLY A 55 2.64 1.18 -15.67
CA GLY A 55 3.36 2.34 -16.14
C GLY A 55 4.78 2.33 -15.59
N ARG A 56 5.46 3.46 -15.73
CA ARG A 56 6.80 3.67 -15.19
C ARG A 56 6.96 5.09 -14.68
N VAL A 57 7.99 5.31 -13.88
CA VAL A 57 8.44 6.64 -13.49
C VAL A 57 9.46 7.16 -14.49
N ASP A 58 9.30 8.41 -14.92
CA ASP A 58 10.28 9.14 -15.72
C ASP A 58 10.43 10.60 -15.26
N ASN A 59 11.31 11.37 -15.93
CA ASN A 59 11.57 12.78 -15.60
C ASN A 59 11.88 13.02 -14.11
N LEU A 60 12.68 12.12 -13.52
CA LEU A 60 13.13 12.26 -12.13
C LEU A 60 13.93 13.55 -11.96
N ARG A 61 13.56 14.31 -10.95
CA ARG A 61 14.19 15.60 -10.63
C ARG A 61 14.02 15.93 -9.15
N LEU A 62 14.90 16.78 -8.66
CA LEU A 62 14.79 17.35 -7.33
C LEU A 62 13.89 18.59 -7.34
N ALA A 63 13.09 18.72 -6.29
CA ALA A 63 12.24 19.84 -5.98
C ALA A 63 12.53 20.31 -4.53
N ASP A 64 11.87 21.38 -4.09
CA ASP A 64 11.99 21.91 -2.72
C ASP A 64 13.45 22.13 -2.30
N ALA A 65 14.24 22.81 -3.14
CA ALA A 65 15.67 23.07 -2.95
C ALA A 65 16.51 21.80 -2.68
N GLY A 66 16.13 20.67 -3.28
CA GLY A 66 16.83 19.39 -3.12
C GLY A 66 16.22 18.46 -2.08
N ALA A 67 15.22 18.91 -1.33
CA ALA A 67 14.62 18.12 -0.24
C ALA A 67 13.62 17.06 -0.71
N THR A 68 13.13 17.14 -1.96
CA THR A 68 12.08 16.25 -2.46
C THR A 68 12.44 15.71 -3.83
N LEU A 69 12.34 14.38 -4.01
CA LEU A 69 12.41 13.72 -5.30
C LEU A 69 11.00 13.60 -5.88
N VAL A 70 10.81 14.16 -7.08
CA VAL A 70 9.59 14.07 -7.87
C VAL A 70 9.86 13.42 -9.22
N GLY A 71 8.82 12.83 -9.81
CA GLY A 71 8.86 12.16 -11.10
C GLY A 71 7.48 12.09 -11.70
N ASP A 72 7.43 11.86 -13.01
CA ASP A 72 6.21 11.78 -13.77
C ASP A 72 5.85 10.30 -13.98
N PHE A 73 4.57 9.96 -13.81
CA PHE A 73 4.10 8.63 -14.19
C PHE A 73 3.74 8.63 -15.67
N VAL A 74 4.45 7.82 -16.44
CA VAL A 74 4.29 7.72 -17.90
C VAL A 74 3.85 6.32 -18.32
N ASP A 75 3.21 6.24 -19.47
CA ASP A 75 2.57 5.04 -20.04
C ASP A 75 1.59 4.37 -19.08
N VAL A 76 0.88 5.19 -18.29
CA VAL A 76 -0.18 4.73 -17.39
C VAL A 76 -1.48 4.58 -18.19
N PRO A 77 -2.17 3.43 -18.14
CA PRO A 77 -3.48 3.30 -18.76
C PRO A 77 -4.44 4.39 -18.28
N ALA A 78 -5.17 5.03 -19.20
CA ALA A 78 -6.00 6.21 -18.89
C ALA A 78 -7.00 5.95 -17.75
N ALA A 79 -7.61 4.76 -17.70
CA ALA A 79 -8.52 4.38 -16.63
C ALA A 79 -7.83 4.35 -15.25
N ILE A 80 -6.58 3.87 -15.18
CA ILE A 80 -5.79 3.90 -13.93
C ILE A 80 -5.38 5.33 -13.59
N ALA A 81 -4.92 6.10 -14.58
CA ALA A 81 -4.51 7.49 -14.39
C ALA A 81 -5.63 8.34 -13.78
N ALA A 82 -6.89 8.14 -14.22
CA ALA A 82 -8.06 8.81 -13.67
C ALA A 82 -8.32 8.48 -12.19
N LEU A 83 -7.95 7.25 -11.75
CA LEU A 83 -8.14 6.79 -10.38
C LEU A 83 -7.01 7.24 -9.43
N LEU A 84 -5.82 7.53 -9.95
CA LEU A 84 -4.63 7.85 -9.15
C LEU A 84 -4.86 8.95 -8.09
N PRO A 85 -5.57 10.06 -8.37
CA PRO A 85 -5.72 11.14 -7.39
C PRO A 85 -6.55 10.77 -6.16
N HIS A 86 -7.49 9.81 -6.30
CA HIS A 86 -8.49 9.54 -5.25
C HIS A 86 -8.50 8.09 -4.75
N SER A 87 -8.23 7.11 -5.60
CA SER A 87 -8.21 5.69 -5.22
C SER A 87 -6.83 5.22 -4.76
N TYR A 88 -5.78 5.97 -5.09
CA TYR A 88 -4.40 5.71 -4.67
C TYR A 88 -3.73 6.99 -4.14
N PRO A 89 -4.32 7.61 -3.09
CA PRO A 89 -3.83 8.88 -2.55
C PRO A 89 -2.41 8.74 -1.98
N SER A 90 -2.06 7.53 -1.56
CA SER A 90 -0.79 7.19 -0.95
C SER A 90 0.08 6.40 -1.92
N ARG A 91 1.40 6.63 -1.87
CA ARG A 91 2.40 5.94 -2.68
C ARG A 91 3.60 5.57 -1.83
N SER A 92 4.22 4.44 -2.13
CA SER A 92 5.48 4.01 -1.50
C SER A 92 6.54 3.75 -2.56
N VAL A 93 7.78 4.11 -2.26
CA VAL A 93 8.93 3.87 -3.15
C VAL A 93 9.61 2.57 -2.79
N GLU A 94 10.14 1.89 -3.80
CA GLU A 94 11.03 0.76 -3.62
C GLU A 94 12.36 1.10 -4.27
N ALA A 95 13.45 0.83 -3.54
CA ALA A 95 14.80 1.17 -3.95
C ALA A 95 15.78 0.10 -3.48
N LEU A 96 16.91 0.01 -4.17
CA LEU A 96 18.09 -0.74 -3.76
C LEU A 96 19.09 0.23 -3.14
N VAL A 97 19.60 -0.11 -1.97
CA VAL A 97 20.68 0.60 -1.28
C VAL A 97 22.01 -0.06 -1.66
N ASP A 98 23.04 0.74 -1.91
CA ASP A 98 24.40 0.31 -2.26
C ASP A 98 24.44 -0.70 -3.42
N TYR A 99 23.64 -0.45 -4.47
CA TYR A 99 23.57 -1.32 -5.63
C TYR A 99 24.90 -1.32 -6.39
N THR A 100 25.53 -2.49 -6.50
CA THR A 100 26.73 -2.67 -7.32
C THR A 100 26.33 -3.07 -8.73
N ALA A 101 26.61 -2.19 -9.71
CA ALA A 101 26.36 -2.44 -11.12
C ALA A 101 27.37 -3.47 -11.70
N PRO A 102 27.10 -4.07 -12.87
CA PRO A 102 28.00 -5.05 -13.48
C PRO A 102 29.42 -4.55 -13.79
N ASP A 103 29.58 -3.24 -13.93
CA ASP A 103 30.89 -2.58 -14.13
C ASP A 103 31.65 -2.31 -12.82
N GLY A 104 31.10 -2.72 -11.67
CA GLY A 104 31.67 -2.52 -10.34
C GLY A 104 31.34 -1.16 -9.70
N THR A 105 30.65 -0.26 -10.40
CA THR A 105 30.21 1.01 -9.82
C THR A 105 29.17 0.79 -8.73
N VAL A 106 29.37 1.39 -7.57
CA VAL A 106 28.39 1.37 -6.46
C VAL A 106 27.50 2.60 -6.53
N TRP A 107 26.19 2.36 -6.60
CA TRP A 107 25.16 3.39 -6.59
C TRP A 107 24.49 3.40 -5.21
N PRO A 108 24.62 4.49 -4.43
CA PRO A 108 24.11 4.54 -3.05
C PRO A 108 22.63 4.25 -2.95
N LEU A 109 21.85 4.73 -3.93
CA LEU A 109 20.41 4.48 -3.98
C LEU A 109 19.90 4.42 -5.42
N VAL A 110 19.16 3.37 -5.75
CA VAL A 110 18.56 3.18 -7.10
C VAL A 110 17.07 2.86 -6.97
N LEU A 111 16.20 3.69 -7.54
CA LEU A 111 14.75 3.48 -7.54
C LEU A 111 14.36 2.33 -8.47
N THR A 112 13.57 1.38 -7.97
CA THR A 112 13.14 0.20 -8.74
C THR A 112 11.64 0.16 -9.00
N ALA A 113 10.82 0.70 -8.08
CA ALA A 113 9.37 0.77 -8.27
C ALA A 113 8.70 1.88 -7.44
N VAL A 114 7.45 2.16 -7.79
CA VAL A 114 6.51 2.92 -6.98
C VAL A 114 5.24 2.08 -6.82
N ALA A 115 4.90 1.77 -5.57
CA ALA A 115 3.66 1.11 -5.19
C ALA A 115 2.55 2.13 -4.99
N LEU A 116 1.43 1.91 -5.68
CA LEU A 116 0.17 2.63 -5.52
C LEU A 116 -0.60 2.03 -4.34
N LEU A 117 -0.85 2.83 -3.31
CA LEU A 117 -1.46 2.39 -2.06
C LEU A 117 -2.85 2.98 -1.93
N GLY A 118 -3.86 2.12 -2.09
CA GLY A 118 -5.27 2.46 -1.92
C GLY A 118 -5.79 2.08 -0.54
N ALA A 119 -6.00 0.78 -0.32
CA ALA A 119 -6.45 0.25 0.98
C ALA A 119 -5.31 0.00 1.98
N THR A 120 -4.11 -0.22 1.46
CA THR A 120 -2.89 -0.41 2.25
C THR A 120 -2.42 0.95 2.75
N ALA A 121 -2.12 1.02 4.04
CA ALA A 121 -1.53 2.20 4.64
C ALA A 121 -0.17 2.52 3.99
N PRO A 122 0.13 3.78 3.65
CA PRO A 122 1.52 4.20 3.43
C PRO A 122 2.37 3.95 4.68
N GLY A 123 3.69 4.00 4.54
CA GLY A 123 4.60 4.00 5.70
C GLY A 123 4.37 5.15 6.68
N ILE A 124 3.61 6.19 6.27
CA ILE A 124 3.19 7.34 7.08
C ILE A 124 1.77 7.74 6.67
N GLU A 125 0.81 7.63 7.59
CA GLU A 125 -0.64 7.78 7.34
C GLU A 125 -1.16 9.22 7.49
N THR A 126 -0.54 10.08 8.31
CA THR A 126 -1.07 11.42 8.62
C THR A 126 -0.01 12.52 8.81
N LEU A 127 -0.44 13.79 8.81
CA LEU A 127 0.41 14.92 9.24
C LEU A 127 0.89 14.79 10.69
N ALA A 128 0.18 14.04 11.54
CA ALA A 128 0.60 13.79 12.92
C ALA A 128 1.82 12.85 13.00
N ASP A 129 2.03 12.01 12.00
CA ASP A 129 3.22 11.16 11.91
C ASP A 129 4.47 12.01 11.56
N ILE A 130 4.27 13.22 11.02
CA ILE A 130 5.33 14.24 10.88
C ILE A 130 5.56 14.98 12.21
N THR A 131 4.58 15.05 13.11
CA THR A 131 4.74 15.77 14.40
C THR A 131 5.61 15.02 15.42
N ASP A 132 5.77 13.70 15.30
CA ASP A 132 6.80 12.95 16.04
C ASP A 132 8.22 13.41 15.62
N LEU A 133 8.40 13.90 14.39
CA LEU A 133 9.65 14.54 13.93
C LEU A 133 9.93 15.89 14.64
N TYR A 134 8.92 16.48 15.27
CA TYR A 134 8.97 17.75 16.00
C TYR A 134 8.69 17.60 17.51
N GLY A 135 8.63 16.38 18.04
CA GLY A 135 8.49 16.11 19.48
C GLY A 135 7.09 16.33 20.07
N VAL A 136 6.03 16.25 19.28
CA VAL A 136 4.64 16.37 19.74
C VAL A 136 3.93 15.02 19.58
N ALA A 137 3.40 14.48 20.68
CA ALA A 137 2.85 13.12 20.72
C ALA A 137 1.74 12.86 19.70
N ALA A 138 1.96 11.88 18.81
CA ALA A 138 0.97 11.41 17.85
C ALA A 138 -0.16 10.58 18.50
N ALA A 139 -1.38 10.68 17.97
CA ALA A 139 -2.53 9.88 18.39
C ALA A 139 -2.57 8.54 17.64
N SER A 140 -2.47 7.41 18.36
CA SER A 140 -2.59 6.07 17.77
C SER A 140 -4.06 5.67 17.57
N ALA A 141 -4.43 5.26 16.34
CA ALA A 141 -5.72 4.64 16.05
C ALA A 141 -5.60 3.13 15.86
N ARG A 142 -6.60 2.35 16.31
CA ARG A 142 -6.69 0.90 16.06
C ARG A 142 -7.62 0.62 14.88
N ARG A 143 -7.16 -0.18 13.92
CA ARG A 143 -7.98 -0.65 12.80
C ARG A 143 -9.02 -1.67 13.30
N LEU A 144 -10.30 -1.33 13.16
CA LEU A 144 -11.41 -2.25 13.35
C LEU A 144 -11.80 -2.87 12.00
N VAL A 145 -11.72 -4.19 11.86
CA VAL A 145 -12.22 -4.90 10.67
C VAL A 145 -13.51 -5.62 11.03
N LEU A 146 -14.63 -5.15 10.47
CA LEU A 146 -15.94 -5.79 10.61
C LEU A 146 -16.24 -6.59 9.34
N ALA A 147 -16.20 -7.91 9.43
CA ALA A 147 -16.70 -8.78 8.36
C ALA A 147 -18.21 -8.96 8.56
N ALA A 148 -19.03 -8.46 7.62
CA ALA A 148 -20.44 -8.83 7.58
C ALA A 148 -20.53 -10.32 7.17
N PRO A 149 -21.28 -11.17 7.91
CA PRO A 149 -21.45 -12.55 7.50
C PRO A 149 -22.13 -12.60 6.12
N PRO A 150 -21.79 -13.59 5.28
CA PRO A 150 -22.45 -13.74 3.99
C PRO A 150 -23.96 -13.82 4.20
N ARG A 151 -24.73 -13.09 3.36
CA ARG A 151 -26.20 -12.97 3.42
C ARG A 151 -26.99 -14.30 3.36
N GLY A 152 -26.33 -15.46 3.35
CA GLY A 152 -26.95 -16.79 3.25
C GLY A 152 -27.10 -17.57 4.57
N GLU A 153 -26.37 -17.24 5.64
CA GLU A 153 -26.43 -18.05 6.88
C GLU A 153 -27.63 -17.72 7.78
N ALA A 154 -28.04 -16.44 7.83
CA ALA A 154 -29.18 -16.02 8.65
C ALA A 154 -30.51 -16.64 8.19
N THR A 155 -30.65 -16.90 6.89
CA THR A 155 -31.87 -17.47 6.28
C THR A 155 -32.03 -18.96 6.61
N SER A 156 -30.93 -19.72 6.67
CA SER A 156 -30.95 -21.16 6.96
C SER A 156 -31.26 -21.43 8.44
N GLN A 157 -30.71 -20.63 9.35
CA GLN A 157 -30.99 -20.72 10.77
C GLN A 157 -32.44 -20.33 11.09
N ARG A 158 -32.96 -19.28 10.45
CA ARG A 158 -34.37 -18.88 10.58
C ARG A 158 -35.31 -19.94 10.00
N ALA A 159 -35.00 -20.54 8.86
CA ALA A 159 -35.78 -21.63 8.26
C ALA A 159 -35.81 -22.87 9.16
N ARG A 160 -34.66 -23.26 9.74
CA ARG A 160 -34.58 -24.34 10.73
C ARG A 160 -35.39 -24.03 12.00
N ALA A 161 -35.28 -22.83 12.55
CA ALA A 161 -36.05 -22.43 13.73
C ALA A 161 -37.56 -22.46 13.48
N VAL A 162 -38.02 -22.00 12.31
CA VAL A 162 -39.43 -22.05 11.90
C VAL A 162 -39.90 -23.50 11.69
N ALA A 163 -39.09 -24.36 11.08
CA ALA A 163 -39.40 -25.78 10.91
C ALA A 163 -39.52 -26.52 12.26
N VAL A 164 -38.62 -26.25 13.20
CA VAL A 164 -38.65 -26.81 14.55
C VAL A 164 -39.88 -26.33 15.32
N ALA A 165 -40.21 -25.04 15.24
CA ALA A 165 -41.40 -24.49 15.87
C ALA A 165 -42.70 -25.09 15.29
N ARG A 166 -42.77 -25.27 13.96
CA ARG A 166 -43.90 -25.92 13.29
C ARG A 166 -44.05 -27.38 13.73
N ALA A 167 -42.95 -28.14 13.77
CA ALA A 167 -42.96 -29.53 14.20
C ALA A 167 -43.40 -29.71 15.66
N ARG A 168 -42.97 -28.81 16.55
CA ARG A 168 -43.42 -28.78 17.95
C ARG A 168 -44.92 -28.49 18.06
N ARG A 169 -45.43 -27.54 17.27
CA ARG A 169 -46.86 -27.18 17.27
C ARG A 169 -47.74 -28.34 16.80
N THR A 170 -47.35 -29.02 15.71
CA THR A 170 -48.10 -30.20 15.21
C THR A 170 -48.07 -31.39 16.16
N ARG A 171 -46.99 -31.53 16.95
CA ARG A 171 -46.87 -32.60 17.95
C ARG A 171 -47.76 -32.30 19.16
N SER A 172 -47.79 -31.07 19.64
CA SER A 172 -48.68 -30.61 20.72
C SER A 172 -50.17 -30.76 20.37
N THR A 173 -50.56 -30.48 19.12
CA THR A 173 -51.96 -30.66 18.68
C THR A 173 -52.36 -32.13 18.52
N ARG A 174 -51.41 -33.06 18.33
CA ARG A 174 -51.71 -34.50 18.27
C ARG A 174 -51.88 -35.14 19.65
N THR A 175 -51.31 -34.55 20.71
CA THR A 175 -51.43 -35.08 22.08
C THR A 175 -52.72 -34.64 22.77
N LEU A 176 -53.42 -33.63 22.24
CA LEU A 176 -54.69 -33.11 22.78
C LEU A 176 -55.95 -33.72 22.12
N ALA A 177 -55.77 -34.63 21.16
CA ALA A 177 -56.85 -35.33 20.46
C ALA A 177 -56.79 -36.84 20.78
N VAL A 178 -56.96 -37.17 22.06
CA VAL A 178 -57.33 -38.50 22.58
C VAL A 178 -58.38 -38.30 23.66
#